data_AF-A0A511KL65-F1
#
_entry.id   AF-A0A511KL65-F1
#
_cell.length_a   1.000
_cell.length_b   1.000
_cell.length_c   1.000
_cell.angle_alpha   90.00
_cell.angle_beta   90.00
_cell.angle_gamma   90.00
#
_symmetry.space_group_name_H-M   'P 1'
#
loop_
_entity.id
_entity.type
_entity.pdbx_description
1 polymer ?
#
loop_
_entity_poly.entity_id
_entity_poly.type
_entity_poly.pdbx_seq_one_letter_code
_entity_poly.pdbx_strand_id
1 'polypeptide(L)'
;MTVAPTATNKEELQYLDLVRDVINRGERRADRTGTGTLSLFAPPQLRFSLSKPSADPSSANPILTLPLLTTKRVFSRGIIEELLWFVEGCTDSKVLAEKGVKIWDGNGSREFLDSRGLQHREVGDLGPVYGFQWRHFGAEYRTAKDNYDGEGVDQLAKVIDKIKNNPTDRRIILSAWNPADLPKMALPPCHMFCQFFVSLPPPNSLPSTKPRLSCLMYQRSADLGLGVPFNIASYALLTHMIALVTDTIPHEFILQLGDAHVYLDHVEPLKTQLERTPFEFPEFAWKRSREEIGKIDGFRSDDFAISPKYKENSHPSIPMKMSVTFGTAKLARIACRDPDSASLPYTNSSLEEKQYLKLAHRVIESGELRSQVKGGTGARAIFAPDPLRFSLSRQVDPADPSSLLENIVPPFTTKRMPFGVTREEFAWMMRGETDAKALEVKGVKVWMENSSRDYLDSRGLKHLEMDNIDPAYGFQWRHAGADYSGYVDGIAVPPCPILHQFYLHEPTLSLPEAKPRLSCVVYQRSADICLGLPFDLVNAALLTHLVAHMTDSVADQLTYFIGDAHVYLDHEAALREQLARPLIHNFPTVKMARSREDIERDGAFDSIVGDDFQLGEYRAAPKLSFKPHL
;
A
#
# COMPACT_ATOMS: atom_id res chain seq x y z
N MET A 1 -19.49 40.26 -17.27
CA MET A 1 -20.26 39.40 -16.35
C MET A 1 -19.44 38.15 -16.12
N THR A 2 -18.78 38.04 -14.98
CA THR A 2 -17.99 36.87 -14.58
C THR A 2 -18.95 35.73 -14.26
N VAL A 3 -18.92 34.70 -15.10
CA VAL A 3 -19.60 33.43 -14.85
C VAL A 3 -19.09 32.92 -13.50
N ALA A 4 -20.00 32.71 -12.54
CA ALA A 4 -19.66 32.09 -11.26
C ALA A 4 -18.92 30.76 -11.52
N PRO A 5 -17.89 30.39 -10.71
CA PRO A 5 -17.15 29.18 -10.97
C PRO A 5 -18.10 27.98 -10.93
N THR A 6 -18.26 27.36 -12.09
CA THR A 6 -18.81 26.02 -12.29
C THR A 6 -18.07 25.05 -11.36
N ALA A 7 -18.82 24.25 -10.60
CA ALA A 7 -18.42 23.13 -9.74
C ALA A 7 -16.92 23.02 -9.36
N THR A 8 -16.59 23.26 -8.09
CA THR A 8 -15.25 23.02 -7.54
C THR A 8 -14.76 21.60 -7.83
N ASN A 9 -13.54 21.45 -8.36
CA ASN A 9 -12.91 20.15 -8.63
C ASN A 9 -12.79 19.33 -7.34
N LYS A 10 -13.73 18.39 -7.16
CA LYS A 10 -13.84 17.55 -5.96
C LYS A 10 -12.66 16.60 -5.80
N GLU A 11 -12.04 16.20 -6.91
CA GLU A 11 -10.92 15.28 -6.86
C GLU A 11 -9.66 15.97 -6.30
N GLU A 12 -9.39 17.22 -6.69
CA GLU A 12 -8.30 18.03 -6.11
C GLU A 12 -8.58 18.45 -4.66
N LEU A 13 -9.86 18.67 -4.29
CA LEU A 13 -10.24 18.96 -2.90
C LEU A 13 -9.79 17.87 -1.92
N GLN A 14 -9.75 16.59 -2.32
CA GLN A 14 -9.24 15.52 -1.45
C GLN A 14 -7.79 15.79 -1.00
N TYR A 15 -6.92 16.25 -1.90
CA TYR A 15 -5.54 16.61 -1.57
C TYR A 15 -5.49 17.85 -0.66
N LEU A 16 -6.31 18.87 -0.95
CA LEU A 16 -6.34 20.09 -0.13
C LEU A 16 -6.89 19.82 1.28
N ASP A 17 -7.91 18.98 1.40
CA ASP A 17 -8.48 18.57 2.68
C ASP A 17 -7.46 17.77 3.49
N LEU A 18 -6.70 16.88 2.84
CA LEU A 18 -5.59 16.18 3.50
C LEU A 18 -4.50 17.14 3.99
N VAL A 19 -4.09 18.12 3.17
CA VAL A 19 -3.11 19.14 3.59
C VAL A 19 -3.63 19.92 4.79
N ARG A 20 -4.91 20.33 4.77
CA ARG A 20 -5.55 21.03 5.89
C ARG A 20 -5.58 20.17 7.15
N ASP A 21 -5.87 18.89 7.00
CA ASP A 21 -5.92 17.94 8.11
C ASP A 21 -4.54 17.73 8.74
N VAL A 22 -3.49 17.57 7.94
CA VAL A 22 -2.12 17.45 8.44
C VAL A 22 -1.66 18.73 9.13
N ILE A 23 -1.98 19.91 8.59
CA ILE A 23 -1.62 21.18 9.24
C ILE A 23 -2.35 21.37 10.57
N ASN A 24 -3.63 21.04 10.63
CA ASN A 24 -4.46 21.32 11.81
C ASN A 24 -4.35 20.25 12.91
N ARG A 25 -4.08 18.99 12.54
CA ARG A 25 -4.19 17.83 13.43
C ARG A 25 -2.99 16.90 13.38
N GLY A 26 -2.00 17.18 12.52
CA GLY A 26 -0.81 16.35 12.37
C GLY A 26 0.06 16.38 13.62
N GLU A 27 0.61 15.23 13.97
CA GLU A 27 1.57 15.09 15.05
C GLU A 27 2.90 15.76 14.63
N ARG A 28 3.44 16.62 15.49
CA ARG A 28 4.74 17.25 15.24
C ARG A 28 5.87 16.26 15.51
N ARG A 29 6.76 16.08 14.53
CA ARG A 29 7.83 15.08 14.58
C ARG A 29 9.18 15.66 14.18
N ALA A 30 10.23 15.09 14.75
CA ALA A 30 11.57 15.21 14.20
C ALA A 30 11.68 14.31 12.97
N ASP A 31 12.51 14.70 12.01
CA ASP A 31 12.75 13.92 10.80
C ASP A 31 14.26 13.87 10.48
N ARG A 32 14.65 12.97 9.58
CA ARG A 32 16.07 12.75 9.21
C ARG A 32 16.78 13.98 8.60
N THR A 33 16.03 14.96 8.12
CA THR A 33 16.56 16.18 7.50
C THR A 33 16.81 17.30 8.52
N GLY A 34 16.17 17.22 9.70
CA GLY A 34 16.27 18.22 10.77
C GLY A 34 15.27 19.37 10.67
N THR A 35 14.45 19.43 9.61
CA THR A 35 13.43 20.48 9.41
C THR A 35 12.24 20.32 10.36
N GLY A 36 11.89 19.07 10.68
CA GLY A 36 10.68 18.68 11.37
C GLY A 36 9.46 18.64 10.44
N THR A 37 8.45 17.89 10.85
CA THR A 37 7.21 17.70 10.09
C THR A 37 5.97 17.75 10.98
N LEU A 38 4.82 18.08 10.39
CA LEU A 38 3.50 17.68 10.89
C LEU A 38 3.08 16.44 10.11
N SER A 39 2.66 15.37 10.76
CA SER A 39 2.36 14.08 10.10
C SER A 39 1.03 13.48 10.56
N LEU A 40 0.30 12.88 9.61
CA LEU A 40 -0.78 11.95 9.87
C LEU A 40 -0.40 10.58 9.33
N PHE A 41 -0.56 9.56 10.18
CA PHE A 41 -0.35 8.19 9.76
C PHE A 41 -1.61 7.60 9.12
N ALA A 42 -1.44 7.01 7.94
CA ALA A 42 -2.46 6.29 7.20
C ALA A 42 -3.74 7.11 6.93
N PRO A 43 -3.66 8.29 6.27
CA PRO A 43 -4.87 9.03 5.92
C PRO A 43 -5.76 8.26 4.93
N PRO A 44 -7.01 8.71 4.73
CA PRO A 44 -7.89 8.17 3.68
C PRO A 44 -7.23 8.17 2.29
N GLN A 45 -7.68 7.26 1.43
CA GLN A 45 -7.23 7.17 0.03
C GLN A 45 -7.59 8.44 -0.76
N LEU A 46 -6.70 8.86 -1.66
CA LEU A 46 -7.03 9.84 -2.69
C LEU A 46 -7.36 9.11 -3.99
N ARG A 47 -8.44 9.50 -4.67
CA ARG A 47 -8.89 8.84 -5.90
C ARG A 47 -9.08 9.85 -7.03
N PHE A 48 -8.60 9.52 -8.23
CA PHE A 48 -8.58 10.43 -9.37
C PHE A 48 -9.06 9.72 -10.64
N SER A 49 -10.04 10.31 -11.33
CA SER A 49 -10.48 9.78 -12.62
C SER A 49 -9.46 10.11 -13.70
N LEU A 50 -9.11 9.11 -14.50
CA LEU A 50 -8.16 9.25 -15.61
C LEU A 50 -8.85 9.46 -16.95
N SER A 51 -10.18 9.35 -16.99
CA SER A 51 -10.95 9.69 -18.17
C SER A 51 -12.36 10.11 -17.81
N LYS A 52 -13.02 10.83 -18.72
CA LYS A 52 -14.43 11.21 -18.62
C LYS A 52 -15.18 10.82 -19.90
N PRO A 53 -16.49 10.58 -19.85
CA PRO A 53 -17.28 10.28 -21.04
C PRO A 53 -17.06 11.33 -22.13
N SER A 54 -17.04 10.88 -23.39
CA SER A 54 -17.01 11.79 -24.53
C SER A 54 -18.26 12.66 -24.59
N ALA A 55 -18.11 13.92 -25.02
CA ALA A 55 -19.24 14.79 -25.30
C ALA A 55 -20.08 14.30 -26.49
N ASP A 56 -19.46 13.54 -27.41
CA ASP A 56 -20.14 12.79 -28.46
C ASP A 56 -20.51 11.39 -27.91
N PRO A 57 -21.81 11.08 -27.73
CA PRO A 57 -22.28 9.79 -27.26
C PRO A 57 -21.95 8.62 -28.21
N SER A 58 -21.59 8.90 -29.46
CA SER A 58 -21.20 7.91 -30.46
C SER A 58 -19.71 7.57 -30.45
N SER A 59 -18.88 8.37 -29.76
CA SER A 59 -17.45 8.06 -29.59
C SER A 59 -17.27 6.91 -28.61
N ALA A 60 -16.64 5.83 -29.08
CA ALA A 60 -16.26 4.70 -28.24
C ALA A 60 -15.11 5.02 -27.28
N ASN A 61 -14.33 6.08 -27.54
CA ASN A 61 -13.20 6.48 -26.71
C ASN A 61 -13.57 7.64 -25.79
N PRO A 62 -13.19 7.60 -24.50
CA PRO A 62 -13.42 8.70 -23.58
C PRO A 62 -12.40 9.82 -23.78
N ILE A 63 -12.66 10.97 -23.16
CA ILE A 63 -11.68 12.07 -23.08
C ILE A 63 -10.73 11.73 -21.93
N LEU A 64 -9.43 11.65 -22.21
CA LEU A 64 -8.43 11.39 -21.18
C LEU A 64 -8.21 12.64 -20.32
N THR A 65 -8.06 12.44 -19.01
CA THR A 65 -7.79 13.48 -18.03
C THR A 65 -6.52 13.13 -17.27
N LEU A 66 -5.77 14.16 -16.87
CA LEU A 66 -4.57 13.98 -16.05
C LEU A 66 -4.78 14.72 -14.72
N PRO A 67 -4.77 14.05 -13.56
CA PRO A 67 -4.84 14.69 -12.24
C PRO A 67 -3.54 15.46 -11.94
N LEU A 68 -3.41 16.60 -12.60
CA LEU A 68 -2.31 17.54 -12.45
C LEU A 68 -2.84 18.74 -11.69
N LEU A 69 -2.41 18.89 -10.42
CA LEU A 69 -2.96 19.90 -9.52
C LEU A 69 -2.97 21.29 -10.13
N THR A 70 -4.04 22.03 -9.87
CA THR A 70 -4.30 23.35 -10.45
C THR A 70 -4.14 24.48 -9.43
N THR A 71 -4.26 24.19 -8.13
CA THR A 71 -4.01 25.12 -7.02
C THR A 71 -2.55 25.53 -6.88
N LYS A 72 -1.63 24.78 -7.51
CA LYS A 72 -0.22 25.11 -7.66
C LYS A 72 0.29 24.44 -8.92
N ARG A 73 0.85 25.23 -9.84
CA ARG A 73 1.49 24.70 -11.06
C ARG A 73 2.57 23.68 -10.73
N VAL A 74 2.43 22.48 -11.31
CA VAL A 74 3.35 21.34 -11.13
C VAL A 74 4.32 21.24 -12.31
N PHE A 75 5.55 20.77 -12.05
CA PHE A 75 6.61 20.62 -13.05
C PHE A 75 6.41 19.39 -13.96
N SER A 76 5.40 19.45 -14.85
CA SER A 76 4.99 18.33 -15.70
C SER A 76 6.11 17.74 -16.57
N ARG A 77 7.00 18.58 -17.11
CA ARG A 77 8.18 18.10 -17.86
C ARG A 77 9.07 17.20 -17.00
N GLY A 78 9.35 17.61 -15.76
CA GLY A 78 10.13 16.80 -14.83
C GLY A 78 9.46 15.45 -14.55
N ILE A 79 8.14 15.45 -14.38
CA ILE A 79 7.36 14.22 -14.14
C ILE A 79 7.49 13.24 -15.32
N ILE A 80 7.33 13.72 -16.55
CA ILE A 80 7.41 12.89 -17.75
C ILE A 80 8.82 12.30 -17.91
N GLU A 81 9.86 13.13 -17.76
CA GLU A 81 11.25 12.68 -17.94
C GLU A 81 11.67 11.70 -16.84
N GLU A 82 11.28 11.92 -15.58
CA GLU A 82 11.55 10.97 -14.50
C GLU A 82 10.82 9.64 -14.72
N LEU A 83 9.56 9.68 -15.16
CA LEU A 83 8.80 8.47 -15.42
C LEU A 83 9.43 7.65 -16.55
N LEU A 84 9.86 8.28 -17.64
CA LEU A 84 10.58 7.60 -18.72
C LEU A 84 11.92 7.03 -18.23
N TRP A 85 12.65 7.77 -17.38
CA TRP A 85 13.88 7.30 -16.75
C TRP A 85 13.65 6.07 -15.86
N PHE A 86 12.53 6.01 -15.11
CA PHE A 86 12.15 4.79 -14.37
C PHE A 86 11.78 3.65 -15.31
N VAL A 87 11.00 3.91 -16.37
CA VAL A 87 10.63 2.90 -17.36
C VAL A 87 11.88 2.30 -18.00
N GLU A 88 12.86 3.12 -18.37
CA GLU A 88 14.14 2.66 -18.96
C GLU A 88 15.02 1.85 -17.99
N GLY A 89 14.68 1.77 -16.70
CA GLY A 89 15.52 1.09 -15.70
C GLY A 89 16.77 1.90 -15.30
N CYS A 90 16.85 3.17 -15.69
CA CYS A 90 18.02 4.00 -15.47
C CYS A 90 18.20 4.35 -13.98
N THR A 91 19.45 4.47 -13.55
CA THR A 91 19.82 4.81 -12.16
C THR A 91 20.84 5.94 -12.04
N ASP A 92 21.26 6.53 -13.17
CA ASP A 92 22.13 7.70 -13.21
C ASP A 92 21.29 8.98 -13.25
N SER A 93 21.33 9.78 -12.18
CA SER A 93 20.61 11.05 -12.11
C SER A 93 21.13 12.10 -13.09
N LYS A 94 22.35 11.95 -13.62
CA LYS A 94 22.92 12.89 -14.60
C LYS A 94 22.13 12.91 -15.91
N VAL A 95 21.55 11.78 -16.30
CA VAL A 95 20.68 11.69 -17.50
C VAL A 95 19.48 12.65 -17.39
N LEU A 96 18.92 12.79 -16.19
CA LEU A 96 17.87 13.78 -15.92
C LEU A 96 18.42 15.20 -15.87
N ALA A 97 19.58 15.40 -15.22
CA ALA A 97 20.22 16.70 -15.09
C ALA A 97 20.60 17.31 -16.45
N GLU A 98 21.06 16.50 -17.40
CA GLU A 98 21.37 16.89 -18.79
C GLU A 98 20.14 17.40 -19.54
N LYS A 99 18.96 16.87 -19.21
CA LYS A 99 17.66 17.36 -19.72
C LYS A 99 17.14 18.58 -18.95
N GLY A 100 17.88 19.06 -17.94
CA GLY A 100 17.49 20.18 -17.07
C GLY A 100 16.52 19.79 -15.96
N VAL A 101 16.38 18.50 -15.66
CA VAL A 101 15.54 17.97 -14.57
C VAL A 101 16.44 17.65 -13.38
N LYS A 102 16.41 18.51 -12.35
CA LYS A 102 17.38 18.50 -11.23
C LYS A 102 16.83 17.95 -9.92
N ILE A 103 15.72 17.21 -9.97
CA ILE A 103 15.01 16.73 -8.78
C ILE A 103 15.81 15.70 -7.97
N TRP A 104 16.78 15.03 -8.59
CA TRP A 104 17.65 14.03 -7.95
C TRP A 104 19.05 14.55 -7.60
N ASP A 105 19.42 15.77 -8.00
CA ASP A 105 20.77 16.32 -7.83
C ASP A 105 21.22 16.32 -6.35
N GLY A 106 20.30 16.65 -5.43
CA GLY A 106 20.57 16.65 -4.00
C GLY A 106 20.95 15.27 -3.48
N ASN A 107 20.17 14.24 -3.84
CA ASN A 107 20.38 12.86 -3.42
C ASN A 107 21.52 12.16 -4.18
N GLY A 108 21.86 12.61 -5.38
CA GLY A 108 23.00 12.11 -6.17
C GLY A 108 24.32 12.80 -5.85
N SER A 109 24.34 13.80 -4.96
CA SER A 109 25.54 14.56 -4.62
C SER A 109 26.57 13.70 -3.85
N ARG A 110 27.86 14.05 -3.97
CA ARG A 110 28.95 13.38 -3.25
C ARG A 110 28.69 13.38 -1.74
N GLU A 111 28.32 14.54 -1.19
CA GLU A 111 28.04 14.71 0.24
C GLU A 111 26.91 13.79 0.72
N PHE A 112 25.80 13.71 -0.04
CA PHE A 112 24.68 12.85 0.34
C PHE A 112 25.05 11.37 0.25
N LEU A 113 25.71 10.93 -0.82
CA LEU A 113 26.16 9.54 -0.98
C LEU A 113 27.13 9.13 0.14
N ASP A 114 28.05 10.01 0.54
CA ASP A 114 28.97 9.75 1.64
C ASP A 114 28.24 9.63 2.98
N SER A 115 27.23 10.47 3.22
CA SER A 115 26.36 10.38 4.40
C SER A 115 25.58 9.07 4.50
N ARG A 116 25.43 8.36 3.37
CA ARG A 116 24.79 7.04 3.27
C ARG A 116 25.78 5.87 3.30
N GLY A 117 27.08 6.13 3.43
CA GLY A 117 28.12 5.09 3.35
C GLY A 117 28.35 4.54 1.94
N LEU A 118 28.04 5.34 0.91
CA LEU A 118 28.14 4.98 -0.51
C LEU A 118 29.32 5.68 -1.19
N GLN A 119 30.47 5.79 -0.51
CA GLN A 119 31.68 6.47 -1.00
C GLN A 119 32.21 5.88 -2.32
N HIS A 120 31.97 4.59 -2.54
CA HIS A 120 32.40 3.84 -3.72
C HIS A 120 31.58 4.16 -4.98
N ARG A 121 30.40 4.79 -4.85
CA ARG A 121 29.54 5.16 -5.99
C ARG A 121 30.02 6.44 -6.66
N GLU A 122 29.84 6.56 -7.96
CA GLU A 122 30.05 7.84 -8.64
C GLU A 122 28.95 8.86 -8.26
N VAL A 123 29.26 10.16 -8.35
CA VAL A 123 28.21 11.21 -8.25
C VAL A 123 27.13 10.92 -9.27
N GLY A 124 25.86 10.96 -8.86
CA GLY A 124 24.70 10.66 -9.70
C GLY A 124 24.27 9.19 -9.75
N ASP A 125 25.13 8.24 -9.33
CA ASP A 125 24.74 6.83 -9.18
C ASP A 125 23.87 6.67 -7.93
N LEU A 126 22.56 6.50 -8.13
CA LEU A 126 21.58 6.38 -7.04
C LEU A 126 21.50 4.96 -6.47
N GLY A 127 22.23 4.00 -7.04
CA GLY A 127 22.10 2.58 -6.75
C GLY A 127 20.83 1.94 -7.35
N PRO A 128 20.45 0.73 -6.90
CA PRO A 128 19.34 -0.04 -7.46
C PRO A 128 17.96 0.50 -7.04
N VAL A 129 17.65 1.74 -7.40
CA VAL A 129 16.39 2.43 -7.06
C VAL A 129 15.26 2.05 -8.04
N TYR A 130 14.09 2.67 -7.87
CA TYR A 130 12.86 2.53 -8.65
C TYR A 130 12.96 1.76 -9.98
N GLY A 131 13.44 2.39 -11.05
CA GLY A 131 13.47 1.80 -12.39
C GLY A 131 14.26 0.51 -12.47
N PHE A 132 15.41 0.44 -11.78
CA PHE A 132 16.18 -0.79 -11.68
C PHE A 132 15.35 -1.92 -11.08
N GLN A 133 14.62 -1.66 -9.99
CA GLN A 133 13.74 -2.65 -9.40
C GLN A 133 12.58 -3.01 -10.33
N TRP A 134 12.10 -2.09 -11.18
CA TRP A 134 11.02 -2.38 -12.13
C TRP A 134 11.46 -3.30 -13.26
N ARG A 135 12.70 -3.16 -13.74
CA ARG A 135 13.21 -3.86 -14.93
C ARG A 135 14.14 -5.04 -14.60
N HIS A 136 14.78 -5.02 -13.44
CA HIS A 136 15.86 -5.91 -13.01
C HIS A 136 15.73 -6.34 -11.54
N PHE A 137 14.50 -6.57 -11.05
CA PHE A 137 14.28 -6.92 -9.64
C PHE A 137 15.10 -8.15 -9.23
N GLY A 138 15.90 -8.01 -8.15
CA GLY A 138 16.76 -9.08 -7.64
C GLY A 138 18.07 -9.29 -8.41
N ALA A 139 18.38 -8.49 -9.44
CA ALA A 139 19.69 -8.51 -10.08
C ALA A 139 20.77 -7.93 -9.16
N GLU A 140 22.01 -8.42 -9.31
CA GLU A 140 23.16 -7.88 -8.59
C GLU A 140 23.56 -6.52 -9.18
N TYR A 141 23.27 -5.44 -8.45
CA TYR A 141 23.65 -4.10 -8.86
C TYR A 141 25.18 -3.89 -8.80
N ARG A 142 25.74 -3.41 -9.91
CA ARG A 142 27.15 -3.04 -10.09
C ARG A 142 27.30 -1.51 -10.09
N THR A 143 27.20 -0.85 -11.24
CA THR A 143 27.20 0.62 -11.38
C THR A 143 26.00 1.12 -12.19
N ALA A 144 25.75 2.42 -12.17
CA ALA A 144 24.68 3.03 -12.98
C ALA A 144 24.91 2.96 -14.50
N LYS A 145 26.12 2.57 -14.96
CA LYS A 145 26.50 2.53 -16.38
C LYS A 145 26.58 1.12 -16.96
N ASP A 146 26.49 0.10 -16.11
CA ASP A 146 26.52 -1.29 -16.57
C ASP A 146 25.21 -1.64 -17.29
N ASN A 147 25.29 -2.59 -18.23
CA ASN A 147 24.10 -3.19 -18.83
C ASN A 147 23.59 -4.30 -17.91
N TYR A 148 22.28 -4.33 -17.66
CA TYR A 148 21.57 -5.34 -16.86
C TYR A 148 20.51 -6.09 -17.69
N ASP A 149 20.52 -5.95 -19.02
CA ASP A 149 19.60 -6.64 -19.91
C ASP A 149 19.56 -8.15 -19.64
N GLY A 150 18.36 -8.66 -19.36
CA GLY A 150 18.15 -10.08 -19.05
C GLY A 150 18.52 -10.50 -17.62
N GLU A 151 19.04 -9.59 -16.79
CA GLU A 151 19.30 -9.84 -15.37
C GLU A 151 18.07 -9.51 -14.51
N GLY A 152 17.84 -10.32 -13.48
CA GLY A 152 16.72 -10.15 -12.55
C GLY A 152 15.36 -10.40 -13.19
N VAL A 153 14.31 -9.81 -12.62
CA VAL A 153 12.94 -9.91 -13.11
C VAL A 153 12.45 -8.57 -13.68
N ASP A 154 12.09 -8.56 -14.96
CA ASP A 154 11.37 -7.45 -15.59
C ASP A 154 9.89 -7.49 -15.18
N GLN A 155 9.58 -6.84 -14.05
CA GLN A 155 8.23 -6.76 -13.51
C GLN A 155 7.31 -5.96 -14.42
N LEU A 156 7.79 -4.89 -15.05
CA LEU A 156 6.97 -4.05 -15.92
C LEU A 156 6.51 -4.82 -17.17
N ALA A 157 7.40 -5.60 -17.79
CA ALA A 157 7.04 -6.49 -18.88
C ALA A 157 6.00 -7.54 -18.44
N LYS A 158 6.17 -8.15 -17.27
CA LYS A 158 5.20 -9.12 -16.71
C LYS A 158 3.84 -8.49 -16.41
N VAL A 159 3.81 -7.25 -15.92
CA VAL A 159 2.56 -6.50 -15.71
C VAL A 159 1.81 -6.31 -17.03
N ILE A 160 2.50 -5.84 -18.06
CA ILE A 160 1.91 -5.60 -19.38
C ILE A 160 1.40 -6.91 -20.01
N ASP A 161 2.18 -7.98 -19.91
CA ASP A 161 1.79 -9.31 -20.38
C ASP A 161 0.51 -9.80 -19.70
N LYS A 162 0.45 -9.72 -18.36
CA LYS A 162 -0.75 -10.11 -17.62
C LYS A 162 -1.97 -9.28 -17.99
N ILE A 163 -1.85 -7.97 -18.15
CA ILE A 163 -2.99 -7.13 -18.55
C ILE A 163 -3.53 -7.58 -19.92
N LYS A 164 -2.66 -7.99 -20.86
CA LYS A 164 -3.07 -8.46 -22.19
C LYS A 164 -3.65 -9.87 -22.18
N ASN A 165 -2.98 -10.79 -21.48
CA ASN A 165 -3.20 -12.23 -21.64
C ASN A 165 -3.94 -12.87 -20.45
N ASN A 166 -3.94 -12.21 -19.30
CA ASN A 166 -4.62 -12.63 -18.09
C ASN A 166 -5.16 -11.44 -17.26
N PRO A 167 -6.09 -10.62 -17.82
CA PRO A 167 -6.51 -9.34 -17.21
C PRO A 167 -7.21 -9.49 -15.86
N THR A 168 -7.79 -10.65 -15.56
CA THR A 168 -8.47 -10.93 -14.29
C THR A 168 -7.53 -11.50 -13.23
N ASP A 169 -6.23 -11.64 -13.53
CA ASP A 169 -5.20 -12.02 -12.55
C ASP A 169 -5.17 -10.99 -11.42
N ARG A 170 -5.15 -11.48 -10.19
CA ARG A 170 -5.15 -10.64 -8.97
C ARG A 170 -3.73 -10.31 -8.49
N ARG A 171 -2.72 -10.54 -9.33
CA ARG A 171 -1.28 -10.43 -9.01
C ARG A 171 -0.55 -9.56 -10.04
N ILE A 172 -1.23 -8.57 -10.61
CA ILE A 172 -0.64 -7.57 -11.50
C ILE A 172 -0.05 -6.46 -10.63
N ILE A 173 1.19 -6.66 -10.17
CA ILE A 173 1.90 -5.77 -9.23
C ILE A 173 3.25 -5.37 -9.80
N LEU A 174 3.68 -4.15 -9.49
CA LEU A 174 5.02 -3.64 -9.70
C LEU A 174 5.58 -3.14 -8.36
N SER A 175 6.71 -3.68 -7.90
CA SER A 175 7.34 -3.30 -6.63
C SER A 175 8.74 -2.70 -6.82
N ALA A 176 9.02 -1.62 -6.10
CA ALA A 176 10.37 -1.08 -5.93
C ALA A 176 10.98 -1.47 -4.56
N TRP A 177 10.20 -2.06 -3.65
CA TRP A 177 10.69 -2.40 -2.32
C TRP A 177 11.40 -3.76 -2.30
N ASN A 178 12.73 -3.72 -2.32
CA ASN A 178 13.59 -4.89 -2.15
C ASN A 178 14.43 -4.75 -0.87
N PRO A 179 14.07 -5.42 0.24
CA PRO A 179 14.80 -5.36 1.51
C PRO A 179 16.31 -5.62 1.39
N ALA A 180 16.72 -6.56 0.53
CA ALA A 180 18.14 -6.91 0.33
C ALA A 180 18.95 -5.77 -0.32
N ASP A 181 18.30 -4.91 -1.10
CA ASP A 181 18.95 -3.81 -1.81
C ASP A 181 18.81 -2.45 -1.10
N LEU A 182 17.95 -2.31 -0.09
CA LEU A 182 17.74 -1.03 0.62
C LEU A 182 19.06 -0.38 1.11
N PRO A 183 20.04 -1.12 1.67
CA PRO A 183 21.32 -0.53 2.07
C PRO A 183 22.16 0.00 0.90
N LYS A 184 21.90 -0.47 -0.32
CA LYS A 184 22.64 -0.10 -1.54
C LYS A 184 22.09 1.17 -2.21
N MET A 185 20.88 1.60 -1.85
CA MET A 185 20.18 2.72 -2.47
C MET A 185 20.54 4.06 -1.82
N ALA A 186 20.69 5.11 -2.64
CA ALA A 186 20.85 6.48 -2.14
C ALA A 186 19.66 6.88 -1.27
N LEU A 187 18.44 6.63 -1.75
CA LEU A 187 17.20 6.84 -0.99
C LEU A 187 16.26 5.65 -1.18
N PRO A 188 15.80 5.01 -0.09
CA PRO A 188 14.78 3.96 -0.18
C PRO A 188 13.49 4.45 -0.87
N PRO A 189 12.85 3.64 -1.72
CA PRO A 189 11.67 4.03 -2.49
C PRO A 189 10.55 4.60 -1.62
N CYS A 190 10.03 5.78 -1.98
CA CYS A 190 8.87 6.38 -1.29
C CYS A 190 7.56 5.73 -1.77
N HIS A 191 7.33 5.72 -3.08
CA HIS A 191 6.25 4.95 -3.73
C HIS A 191 6.73 3.51 -3.94
N MET A 192 6.37 2.66 -2.98
CA MET A 192 6.97 1.34 -2.79
C MET A 192 6.50 0.32 -3.83
N PHE A 193 5.21 0.31 -4.13
CA PHE A 193 4.63 -0.59 -5.11
C PHE A 193 3.32 -0.03 -5.65
N CYS A 194 2.87 -0.57 -6.78
CA CYS A 194 1.52 -0.38 -7.28
C CYS A 194 0.90 -1.70 -7.75
N GLN A 195 -0.43 -1.76 -7.68
CA GLN A 195 -1.24 -2.86 -8.16
C GLN A 195 -2.19 -2.34 -9.25
N PHE A 196 -2.30 -3.10 -10.34
CA PHE A 196 -3.23 -2.82 -11.42
C PHE A 196 -4.46 -3.71 -11.32
N PHE A 197 -5.59 -3.17 -11.79
CA PHE A 197 -6.87 -3.86 -11.82
C PHE A 197 -7.54 -3.61 -13.17
N VAL A 198 -7.89 -4.68 -13.88
CA VAL A 198 -8.63 -4.58 -15.13
C VAL A 198 -10.12 -4.88 -14.87
N SER A 199 -10.96 -3.88 -15.12
CA SER A 199 -12.41 -4.03 -15.17
C SER A 199 -12.81 -4.47 -16.58
N LEU A 200 -13.41 -5.65 -16.70
CA LEU A 200 -13.87 -6.15 -18.00
C LEU A 200 -15.21 -5.51 -18.37
N PRO A 201 -15.49 -5.31 -19.69
CA PRO A 201 -16.82 -4.91 -20.13
C PRO A 201 -17.88 -5.91 -19.66
N PRO A 202 -19.07 -5.46 -19.23
CA PRO A 202 -20.20 -6.35 -18.95
C PRO A 202 -20.50 -7.30 -20.13
N PRO A 203 -21.04 -8.52 -19.90
CA PRO A 203 -21.27 -9.52 -20.95
C PRO A 203 -22.10 -9.04 -22.15
N ASN A 204 -22.97 -8.03 -21.95
CA ASN A 204 -23.86 -7.47 -22.98
C ASN A 204 -23.30 -6.18 -23.61
N SER A 205 -22.02 -5.87 -23.40
CA SER A 205 -21.37 -4.69 -24.01
C SER A 205 -21.14 -4.90 -25.49
N LEU A 206 -20.97 -3.81 -26.24
CA LEU A 206 -20.58 -3.89 -27.65
C LEU A 206 -19.23 -4.61 -27.79
N PRO A 207 -18.99 -5.39 -28.86
CA PRO A 207 -17.69 -6.03 -29.08
C PRO A 207 -16.50 -5.07 -29.13
N SER A 208 -16.75 -3.79 -29.42
CA SER A 208 -15.74 -2.72 -29.44
C SER A 208 -15.49 -2.07 -28.06
N THR A 209 -16.25 -2.43 -27.03
CA THR A 209 -16.06 -1.89 -25.68
C THR A 209 -14.76 -2.43 -25.09
N LYS A 210 -13.82 -1.53 -24.79
CA LYS A 210 -12.51 -1.88 -24.24
C LYS A 210 -12.56 -2.10 -22.72
N PRO A 211 -11.72 -2.99 -22.16
CA PRO A 211 -11.52 -3.07 -20.71
C PRO A 211 -11.00 -1.77 -20.13
N ARG A 212 -11.25 -1.54 -18.83
CA ARG A 212 -10.80 -0.37 -18.08
C ARG A 212 -9.66 -0.73 -17.14
N LEU A 213 -8.58 0.05 -17.13
CA LEU A 213 -7.40 -0.14 -16.30
C LEU A 213 -7.36 0.88 -15.16
N SER A 214 -7.30 0.38 -13.93
CA SER A 214 -7.07 1.19 -12.73
C SER A 214 -5.72 0.83 -12.10
N CYS A 215 -5.14 1.79 -11.37
CA CYS A 215 -3.89 1.62 -10.64
C CYS A 215 -4.05 2.12 -9.20
N LEU A 216 -3.70 1.29 -8.23
CA LEU A 216 -3.46 1.72 -6.85
C LEU A 216 -1.97 1.74 -6.57
N MET A 217 -1.48 2.82 -5.99
CA MET A 217 -0.10 2.94 -5.53
C MET A 217 -0.06 3.14 -4.01
N TYR A 218 0.89 2.48 -3.35
CA TYR A 218 1.18 2.68 -1.93
C TYR A 218 2.49 3.46 -1.75
N GLN A 219 2.41 4.56 -1.00
CA GLN A 219 3.53 5.43 -0.69
C GLN A 219 3.77 5.50 0.82
N ARG A 220 4.87 4.90 1.31
CA ARG A 220 5.17 4.83 2.76
C ARG A 220 5.42 6.18 3.43
N SER A 221 5.85 7.16 2.65
CA SER A 221 6.31 8.47 3.12
C SER A 221 6.00 9.51 2.04
N ALA A 222 5.19 10.50 2.41
CA ALA A 222 4.47 11.33 1.47
C ALA A 222 4.57 12.81 1.87
N ASP A 223 5.55 13.49 1.28
CA ASP A 223 5.69 14.95 1.34
C ASP A 223 4.54 15.59 0.56
N LEU A 224 3.59 16.16 1.28
CA LEU A 224 2.42 16.82 0.69
C LEU A 224 2.77 18.13 -0.02
N GLY A 225 3.85 18.81 0.39
CA GLY A 225 4.29 20.07 -0.19
C GLY A 225 4.84 19.93 -1.61
N LEU A 226 5.69 18.92 -1.82
CA LEU A 226 6.42 18.72 -3.08
C LEU A 226 6.12 17.37 -3.75
N GLY A 227 6.30 16.26 -3.01
CA GLY A 227 6.30 14.91 -3.57
C GLY A 227 4.93 14.43 -4.06
N VAL A 228 3.89 14.54 -3.25
CA VAL A 228 2.57 13.98 -3.55
C VAL A 228 1.94 14.53 -4.84
N PRO A 229 1.93 15.86 -5.11
CA PRO A 229 1.48 16.39 -6.40
C PRO A 229 2.22 15.78 -7.60
N PHE A 230 3.53 15.53 -7.44
CA PHE A 230 4.37 14.92 -8.47
C PHE A 230 4.02 13.44 -8.66
N ASN A 231 3.86 12.69 -7.57
CA ASN A 231 3.56 11.26 -7.60
C ASN A 231 2.14 10.95 -8.11
N ILE A 232 1.15 11.82 -7.84
CA ILE A 232 -0.19 11.70 -8.40
C ILE A 232 -0.14 11.73 -9.93
N ALA A 233 0.51 12.74 -10.50
CA ALA A 233 0.62 12.87 -11.95
C ALA A 233 1.50 11.76 -12.57
N SER A 234 2.60 11.36 -11.90
CA SER A 234 3.51 10.33 -12.40
C SER A 234 2.82 8.96 -12.56
N TYR A 235 2.14 8.47 -11.53
CA TYR A 235 1.45 7.17 -11.62
C TYR A 235 0.16 7.22 -12.45
N ALA A 236 -0.50 8.39 -12.54
CA ALA A 236 -1.56 8.60 -13.52
C ALA A 236 -1.03 8.46 -14.95
N LEU A 237 0.12 9.07 -15.26
CA LEU A 237 0.78 8.94 -16.57
C LEU A 237 1.23 7.50 -16.83
N LEU A 238 1.81 6.80 -15.85
CA LEU A 238 2.17 5.39 -16.00
C LEU A 238 0.93 4.54 -16.36
N THR A 239 -0.20 4.81 -15.70
CA THR A 239 -1.46 4.12 -15.98
C THR A 239 -1.96 4.42 -17.39
N HIS A 240 -1.88 5.68 -17.84
CA HIS A 240 -2.16 6.07 -19.22
C HIS A 240 -1.25 5.34 -20.23
N MET A 241 0.06 5.26 -19.97
CA MET A 241 1.04 4.61 -20.86
C MET A 241 0.74 3.11 -21.00
N ILE A 242 0.53 2.42 -19.88
CA ILE A 242 0.20 1.00 -19.87
C ILE A 242 -1.16 0.78 -20.56
N ALA A 243 -2.15 1.63 -20.29
CA ALA A 243 -3.46 1.52 -20.92
C ALA A 243 -3.36 1.57 -22.46
N LEU A 244 -2.58 2.51 -23.00
CA LEU A 244 -2.35 2.63 -24.43
C LEU A 244 -1.73 1.36 -25.04
N VAL A 245 -0.64 0.83 -24.47
CA VAL A 245 0.08 -0.32 -25.07
C VAL A 245 -0.66 -1.66 -24.87
N THR A 246 -1.60 -1.71 -23.92
CA THR A 246 -2.46 -2.86 -23.62
C THR A 246 -3.85 -2.80 -24.26
N ASP A 247 -4.17 -1.71 -24.97
CA ASP A 247 -5.51 -1.47 -25.55
C ASP A 247 -6.65 -1.41 -24.54
N THR A 248 -6.38 -0.83 -23.38
CA THR A 248 -7.39 -0.59 -22.34
C THR A 248 -7.67 0.90 -22.17
N ILE A 249 -8.76 1.22 -21.50
CA ILE A 249 -9.14 2.59 -21.15
C ILE A 249 -8.59 2.92 -19.77
N PRO A 250 -7.77 3.97 -19.60
CA PRO A 250 -7.33 4.41 -18.28
C PRO A 250 -8.55 4.92 -17.49
N HIS A 251 -8.77 4.37 -16.31
CA HIS A 251 -10.00 4.58 -15.55
C HIS A 251 -9.77 5.38 -14.29
N GLU A 252 -9.00 4.85 -13.35
CA GLU A 252 -8.84 5.47 -12.03
C GLU A 252 -7.42 5.27 -11.51
N PHE A 253 -6.86 6.34 -10.94
CA PHE A 253 -5.65 6.27 -10.13
C PHE A 253 -6.01 6.47 -8.64
N ILE A 254 -5.51 5.57 -7.79
CA ILE A 254 -5.79 5.53 -6.35
C ILE A 254 -4.46 5.62 -5.62
N LEU A 255 -4.35 6.56 -4.69
CA LEU A 255 -3.15 6.78 -3.90
C LEU A 255 -3.41 6.46 -2.44
N GLN A 256 -2.69 5.47 -1.93
CA GLN A 256 -2.61 5.16 -0.52
C GLN A 256 -1.31 5.69 0.08
N LEU A 257 -1.42 6.40 1.21
CA LEU A 257 -0.29 6.97 1.93
C LEU A 257 -0.06 6.26 3.28
N GLY A 258 1.19 6.03 3.64
CA GLY A 258 1.64 5.67 4.99
C GLY A 258 1.78 6.92 5.85
N ASP A 259 3.01 7.43 6.01
CA ASP A 259 3.28 8.71 6.68
C ASP A 259 3.04 9.89 5.73
N ALA A 260 1.90 10.56 5.87
CA ALA A 260 1.58 11.77 5.12
C ALA A 260 1.93 13.01 5.92
N HIS A 261 2.86 13.82 5.41
CA HIS A 261 3.45 14.90 6.17
C HIS A 261 3.63 16.20 5.40
N VAL A 262 3.66 17.27 6.16
CA VAL A 262 4.03 18.63 5.75
C VAL A 262 5.31 19.00 6.51
N TYR A 263 6.37 19.38 5.78
CA TYR A 263 7.54 19.97 6.42
C TYR A 263 7.18 21.30 7.07
N LEU A 264 7.77 21.60 8.23
CA LEU A 264 7.43 22.81 9.00
C LEU A 264 7.67 24.09 8.20
N ASP A 265 8.67 24.12 7.33
CA ASP A 265 8.97 25.26 6.44
C ASP A 265 8.04 25.36 5.21
N HIS A 266 7.16 24.37 4.99
CA HIS A 266 6.14 24.38 3.93
C HIS A 266 4.74 24.76 4.42
N VAL A 267 4.53 24.91 5.74
CA VAL A 267 3.21 25.23 6.32
C VAL A 267 2.64 26.53 5.74
N GLU A 268 3.41 27.62 5.75
CA GLU A 268 2.95 28.91 5.23
C GLU A 268 2.71 28.89 3.70
N PRO A 269 3.64 28.37 2.87
CA PRO A 269 3.38 28.11 1.45
C PRO A 269 2.09 27.31 1.18
N LEU A 270 1.81 26.29 1.99
CA LEU A 270 0.62 25.45 1.85
C LEU A 270 -0.65 26.15 2.31
N LYS A 271 -0.60 27.00 3.35
CA LYS A 271 -1.75 27.86 3.71
C LYS A 271 -2.14 28.77 2.55
N THR A 272 -1.18 29.36 1.84
CA THR A 272 -1.44 30.11 0.60
C THR A 272 -2.06 29.23 -0.49
N GLN A 273 -1.62 27.96 -0.61
CA GLN A 273 -2.24 27.01 -1.56
C GLN A 273 -3.71 26.71 -1.19
N LEU A 274 -4.02 26.57 0.10
CA LEU A 274 -5.36 26.23 0.62
C LEU A 274 -6.40 27.35 0.39
N GLU A 275 -5.98 28.59 0.16
CA GLU A 275 -6.86 29.72 -0.18
C GLU A 275 -7.30 29.72 -1.65
N ARG A 276 -6.67 28.90 -2.50
CA ARG A 276 -6.91 28.90 -3.94
C ARG A 276 -8.03 27.94 -4.30
N THR A 277 -9.01 28.42 -5.06
CA THR A 277 -10.04 27.56 -5.65
C THR A 277 -9.43 26.68 -6.75
N PRO A 278 -9.58 25.35 -6.69
CA PRO A 278 -9.10 24.47 -7.75
C PRO A 278 -9.92 24.62 -9.04
N PHE A 279 -9.23 24.49 -10.17
CA PHE A 279 -9.81 24.39 -11.50
C PHE A 279 -10.01 22.91 -11.88
N GLU A 280 -10.74 22.68 -12.97
CA GLU A 280 -10.82 21.37 -13.62
C GLU A 280 -9.43 20.87 -14.02
N PHE A 281 -9.21 19.56 -13.87
CA PHE A 281 -7.97 18.94 -14.31
C PHE A 281 -7.80 19.05 -15.84
N PRO A 282 -6.56 19.16 -16.33
CA PRO A 282 -6.32 19.27 -17.76
C PRO A 282 -6.66 17.98 -18.51
N GLU A 283 -7.20 18.15 -19.70
CA GLU A 283 -7.30 17.06 -20.68
C GLU A 283 -5.90 16.63 -21.13
N PHE A 284 -5.80 15.34 -21.46
CA PHE A 284 -4.58 14.68 -21.88
C PHE A 284 -4.80 13.98 -23.22
N ALA A 285 -3.76 13.88 -24.05
CA ALA A 285 -3.79 13.13 -25.29
C ALA A 285 -2.40 12.59 -25.63
N TRP A 286 -2.38 11.57 -26.48
CA TRP A 286 -1.17 11.06 -27.11
C TRP A 286 -0.96 11.71 -28.47
N LYS A 287 0.27 12.15 -28.76
CA LYS A 287 0.61 12.69 -30.09
C LYS A 287 0.85 11.61 -31.14
N ARG A 288 1.33 10.44 -30.70
CA ARG A 288 1.55 9.26 -31.53
C ARG A 288 0.56 8.16 -31.20
N SER A 289 0.19 7.37 -32.19
CA SER A 289 -0.70 6.23 -32.03
C SER A 289 -0.02 5.08 -31.27
N ARG A 290 -0.83 4.11 -30.83
CA ARG A 290 -0.33 2.87 -30.22
C ARG A 290 0.61 2.12 -31.16
N GLU A 291 0.32 2.11 -32.46
CA GLU A 291 1.11 1.41 -33.49
C GLU A 291 2.47 2.08 -33.69
N GLU A 292 2.53 3.41 -33.66
CA GLU A 292 3.76 4.18 -33.78
C GLU A 292 4.66 4.07 -32.53
N ILE A 293 4.05 3.87 -31.35
CA ILE A 293 4.76 3.67 -30.08
C ILE A 293 5.19 2.20 -29.91
N GLY A 294 4.33 1.25 -30.26
CA GLY A 294 4.57 -0.19 -30.21
C GLY A 294 4.55 -0.79 -28.81
N LYS A 295 5.55 -0.47 -27.98
CA LYS A 295 5.73 -1.02 -26.62
C LYS A 295 6.07 0.07 -25.60
N ILE A 296 6.12 -0.30 -24.32
CA ILE A 296 6.33 0.64 -23.21
C ILE A 296 7.66 1.40 -23.30
N ASP A 297 8.70 0.80 -23.89
CA ASP A 297 10.00 1.46 -24.13
C ASP A 297 9.97 2.41 -25.34
N GLY A 298 8.87 2.45 -26.11
CA GLY A 298 8.75 3.25 -27.32
C GLY A 298 8.29 4.69 -27.09
N PHE A 299 7.86 5.03 -25.87
CA PHE A 299 7.44 6.38 -25.49
C PHE A 299 8.61 7.35 -25.46
N ARG A 300 8.32 8.60 -25.83
CA ARG A 300 9.24 9.74 -25.82
C ARG A 300 8.58 10.90 -25.09
N SER A 301 9.38 11.82 -24.55
CA SER A 301 8.90 13.02 -23.86
C SER A 301 7.84 13.79 -24.65
N ASP A 302 8.01 13.83 -25.97
CA ASP A 302 7.17 14.61 -26.87
C ASP A 302 5.83 13.94 -27.18
N ASP A 303 5.60 12.68 -26.81
CA ASP A 303 4.34 11.98 -27.06
C ASP A 303 3.20 12.48 -26.16
N PHE A 304 3.55 13.10 -25.04
CA PHE A 304 2.61 13.55 -24.02
C PHE A 304 2.05 14.92 -24.39
N ALA A 305 0.75 15.00 -24.70
CA ALA A 305 0.04 16.25 -24.97
C ALA A 305 -0.88 16.60 -23.79
N ILE A 306 -0.37 17.38 -22.84
CA ILE A 306 -1.18 18.00 -21.79
C ILE A 306 -1.84 19.26 -22.38
N SER A 307 -3.14 19.44 -22.13
CA SER A 307 -3.90 20.58 -22.65
C SER A 307 -3.18 21.91 -22.40
N PRO A 308 -2.95 22.75 -23.44
CA PRO A 308 -2.33 24.07 -23.27
C PRO A 308 -3.06 24.96 -22.27
N LYS A 309 -4.38 24.74 -22.12
CA LYS A 309 -5.23 25.42 -21.14
C LYS A 309 -4.76 25.21 -19.70
N TYR A 310 -3.99 24.17 -19.38
CA TYR A 310 -3.45 23.97 -18.03
C TYR A 310 -2.69 25.20 -17.52
N LYS A 311 -1.92 25.86 -18.39
CA LYS A 311 -1.15 27.06 -18.00
C LYS A 311 -2.05 28.25 -17.64
N GLU A 312 -3.22 28.35 -18.26
CA GLU A 312 -4.20 29.41 -17.99
C GLU A 312 -5.13 29.04 -16.81
N ASN A 313 -5.47 27.75 -16.71
CA ASN A 313 -6.33 27.16 -15.69
C ASN A 313 -5.54 26.53 -14.54
N SER A 314 -4.42 27.16 -14.16
CA SER A 314 -3.69 26.80 -12.94
C SER A 314 -3.13 28.06 -12.29
N HIS A 315 -3.14 28.05 -10.96
CA HIS A 315 -2.52 29.09 -10.17
C HIS A 315 -0.98 29.05 -10.32
N PRO A 316 -0.28 30.17 -10.12
CA PRO A 316 1.18 30.23 -10.18
C PRO A 316 1.87 29.22 -9.26
N SER A 317 3.11 28.87 -9.60
CA SER A 317 3.96 28.03 -8.74
C SER A 317 4.14 28.67 -7.36
N ILE A 318 4.23 27.83 -6.33
CA ILE A 318 4.58 28.25 -4.97
C ILE A 318 5.96 27.67 -4.67
N PRO A 319 6.99 28.49 -4.47
CA PRO A 319 8.33 28.01 -4.14
C PRO A 319 8.32 27.28 -2.79
N MET A 320 8.85 26.06 -2.78
CA MET A 320 9.10 25.27 -1.58
C MET A 320 10.47 24.61 -1.74
N LYS A 321 11.27 24.60 -0.66
CA LYS A 321 12.61 24.01 -0.68
C LYS A 321 12.51 22.52 -0.42
N MET A 322 13.24 21.71 -1.19
CA MET A 322 13.36 20.29 -0.88
C MET A 322 14.17 20.12 0.40
N SER A 323 13.67 19.31 1.33
CA SER A 323 14.40 19.02 2.57
C SER A 323 15.45 17.93 2.31
N VAL A 324 16.72 18.28 2.45
CA VAL A 324 17.89 17.40 2.29
C VAL A 324 18.76 17.48 3.53
N THR A 325 19.34 16.36 3.95
CA THR A 325 20.22 16.30 5.12
C THR A 325 21.60 16.86 4.75
N PHE A 326 22.03 17.96 5.38
CA PHE A 326 23.41 18.46 5.30
C PHE A 326 24.05 18.39 6.70
N GLY A 327 25.03 17.50 6.89
CA GLY A 327 25.81 17.38 8.13
C GLY A 327 25.23 16.48 9.24
N THR A 328 26.09 16.10 10.20
CA THR A 328 25.78 15.20 11.33
C THR A 328 24.57 15.71 12.10
N ALA A 329 23.44 15.02 11.98
CA ALA A 329 22.24 15.30 12.76
C ALA A 329 22.56 15.09 14.25
N LYS A 330 22.77 16.19 14.98
CA LYS A 330 22.54 16.21 16.41
C LYS A 330 21.04 15.99 16.56
N LEU A 331 20.63 14.81 17.05
CA LEU A 331 19.26 14.54 17.49
C LEU A 331 18.89 15.57 18.56
N ALA A 332 18.39 16.73 18.15
CA ALA A 332 17.80 17.69 19.05
C ALA A 332 16.47 17.10 19.49
N ARG A 333 16.33 16.75 20.77
CA ARG A 333 15.02 16.52 21.39
C ARG A 333 14.25 17.83 21.29
N ILE A 334 13.43 17.97 20.25
CA ILE A 334 12.49 19.08 20.14
C ILE A 334 11.34 18.74 21.07
N ALA A 335 11.24 19.47 22.19
CA ALA A 335 10.07 19.38 23.05
C ALA A 335 8.82 19.81 22.25
N CYS A 336 7.85 18.91 22.12
CA CYS A 336 6.52 19.24 21.60
C CYS A 336 5.91 20.33 22.49
N ARG A 337 5.39 21.39 21.89
CA ARG A 337 4.58 22.39 22.58
C ARG A 337 3.35 22.61 21.72
N ASP A 338 2.39 21.70 21.86
CA ASP A 338 1.01 22.02 21.56
C ASP A 338 0.08 21.11 22.40
N PRO A 339 -0.73 21.65 23.34
CA PRO A 339 -1.63 20.86 24.17
C PRO A 339 -2.91 20.39 23.47
N ASP A 340 -3.19 20.83 22.24
CA ASP A 340 -4.51 20.65 21.60
C ASP A 340 -4.57 19.57 20.49
N SER A 341 -3.57 18.68 20.38
CA SER A 341 -3.65 17.55 19.43
C SER A 341 -4.67 16.51 19.91
N ALA A 342 -5.93 16.72 19.57
CA ALA A 342 -7.02 15.79 19.84
C ALA A 342 -6.71 14.43 19.20
N SER A 343 -6.37 13.43 20.02
CA SER A 343 -6.41 12.02 19.62
C SER A 343 -7.79 11.74 19.03
N LEU A 344 -7.83 11.10 17.85
CA LEU A 344 -9.09 10.65 17.25
C LEU A 344 -9.87 9.86 18.32
N PRO A 345 -11.17 10.16 18.55
CA PRO A 345 -11.93 9.47 19.58
C PRO A 345 -11.96 7.97 19.28
N TYR A 346 -11.64 7.15 20.28
CA TYR A 346 -11.77 5.70 20.22
C TYR A 346 -13.19 5.35 19.77
N THR A 347 -13.29 4.69 18.62
CA THR A 347 -14.57 4.24 18.10
C THR A 347 -15.03 3.01 18.88
N ASN A 348 -16.34 2.92 19.11
CA ASN A 348 -16.93 1.70 19.66
C ASN A 348 -16.81 0.57 18.62
N SER A 349 -16.43 -0.64 19.03
CA SER A 349 -16.25 -1.87 18.23
C SER A 349 -17.40 -2.16 17.26
N SER A 350 -18.62 -1.72 17.58
CA SER A 350 -19.76 -1.83 16.65
C SER A 350 -19.58 -1.05 15.33
N LEU A 351 -18.87 0.08 15.34
CA LEU A 351 -18.58 0.87 14.14
C LEU A 351 -17.47 0.21 13.30
N GLU A 352 -16.53 -0.44 13.97
CA GLU A 352 -15.39 -1.12 13.36
C GLU A 352 -15.84 -2.40 12.65
N GLU A 353 -16.69 -3.21 13.28
CA GLU A 353 -17.28 -4.40 12.64
C GLU A 353 -18.17 -4.04 11.44
N LYS A 354 -18.91 -2.92 11.50
CA LYS A 354 -19.72 -2.43 10.38
C LYS A 354 -18.90 -2.11 9.14
N GLN A 355 -17.63 -1.72 9.28
CA GLN A 355 -16.76 -1.44 8.11
C GLN A 355 -16.49 -2.72 7.31
N TYR A 356 -16.15 -3.81 8.01
CA TYR A 356 -15.96 -5.12 7.41
C TYR A 356 -17.24 -5.60 6.70
N LEU A 357 -18.40 -5.51 7.35
CA LEU A 357 -19.66 -5.94 6.75
C LEU A 357 -20.08 -5.07 5.55
N LYS A 358 -19.79 -3.75 5.59
CA LYS A 358 -20.00 -2.87 4.44
C LYS A 358 -19.11 -3.26 3.26
N LEU A 359 -17.84 -3.62 3.50
CA LEU A 359 -16.97 -4.16 2.46
C LEU A 359 -17.57 -5.44 1.89
N ALA A 360 -18.00 -6.36 2.75
CA ALA A 360 -18.61 -7.62 2.32
C ALA A 360 -19.84 -7.44 1.44
N HIS A 361 -20.75 -6.55 1.86
CA HIS A 361 -21.92 -6.18 1.08
C HIS A 361 -21.53 -5.57 -0.28
N ARG A 362 -20.54 -4.67 -0.32
CA ARG A 362 -20.07 -4.06 -1.58
C ARG A 362 -19.47 -5.08 -2.54
N VAL A 363 -18.68 -6.03 -2.06
CA VAL A 363 -18.12 -7.10 -2.90
C VAL A 363 -19.24 -7.95 -3.52
N ILE A 364 -20.28 -8.27 -2.74
CA ILE A 364 -21.41 -9.05 -3.24
C ILE A 364 -22.21 -8.28 -4.31
N GLU A 365 -22.59 -7.04 -4.00
CA GLU A 365 -23.53 -6.27 -4.82
C GLU A 365 -22.86 -5.58 -6.03
N SER A 366 -21.58 -5.24 -5.93
CA SER A 366 -20.86 -4.49 -6.96
C SER A 366 -19.65 -5.25 -7.53
N GLY A 367 -19.36 -6.45 -7.02
CA GLY A 367 -18.25 -7.28 -7.48
C GLY A 367 -18.44 -7.79 -8.90
N GLU A 368 -17.40 -7.56 -9.71
CA GLU A 368 -17.30 -8.10 -11.05
C GLU A 368 -17.04 -9.61 -10.96
N LEU A 369 -17.76 -10.39 -11.78
CA LEU A 369 -17.54 -11.83 -11.86
C LEU A 369 -16.19 -12.10 -12.51
N ARG A 370 -15.29 -12.75 -11.76
CA ARG A 370 -13.97 -13.19 -12.20
C ARG A 370 -13.91 -14.70 -12.16
N SER A 371 -13.58 -15.33 -13.28
CA SER A 371 -13.35 -16.77 -13.37
C SER A 371 -11.87 -17.06 -13.54
N GLN A 372 -11.15 -17.36 -12.45
CA GLN A 372 -9.85 -18.03 -12.53
C GLN A 372 -9.56 -18.92 -11.33
N VAL A 373 -9.91 -20.20 -11.48
CA VAL A 373 -9.03 -21.36 -11.28
C VAL A 373 -9.52 -22.41 -12.28
N LYS A 374 -8.64 -23.15 -12.98
CA LYS A 374 -9.05 -24.37 -13.71
C LYS A 374 -9.74 -25.29 -12.68
N GLY A 375 -11.06 -25.45 -12.79
CA GLY A 375 -11.85 -26.29 -11.86
C GLY A 375 -12.51 -25.58 -10.67
N GLY A 376 -12.38 -24.25 -10.52
CA GLY A 376 -12.99 -23.49 -9.41
C GLY A 376 -14.37 -22.89 -9.72
N THR A 377 -15.11 -22.51 -8.67
CA THR A 377 -16.49 -21.96 -8.70
C THR A 377 -16.58 -20.50 -9.19
N GLY A 378 -15.45 -19.82 -9.42
CA GLY A 378 -15.40 -18.38 -9.73
C GLY A 378 -15.51 -17.49 -8.48
N ALA A 379 -15.23 -16.19 -8.62
CA ALA A 379 -15.31 -15.22 -7.53
C ALA A 379 -15.86 -13.87 -8.00
N ARG A 380 -16.54 -13.14 -7.11
CA ARG A 380 -16.82 -11.71 -7.29
C ARG A 380 -15.68 -10.91 -6.69
N ALA A 381 -15.17 -9.91 -7.40
CA ALA A 381 -14.09 -9.07 -6.90
C ALA A 381 -14.31 -7.58 -7.20
N ILE A 382 -13.83 -6.73 -6.30
CA ILE A 382 -13.71 -5.28 -6.51
C ILE A 382 -12.33 -4.81 -6.07
N PHE A 383 -11.91 -3.68 -6.63
CA PHE A 383 -10.87 -2.89 -6.02
C PHE A 383 -11.41 -2.25 -4.73
N ALA A 384 -10.81 -2.51 -3.57
CA ALA A 384 -11.43 -2.12 -2.30
C ALA A 384 -11.47 -0.58 -2.16
N PRO A 385 -12.61 -0.01 -1.75
CA PRO A 385 -12.82 1.43 -1.78
C PRO A 385 -12.27 2.19 -0.57
N ASP A 386 -12.35 1.60 0.63
CA ASP A 386 -11.97 2.24 1.90
C ASP A 386 -11.11 1.29 2.76
N PRO A 387 -10.14 1.82 3.54
CA PRO A 387 -9.51 1.03 4.60
C PRO A 387 -10.50 0.57 5.67
N LEU A 388 -10.17 -0.55 6.30
CA LEU A 388 -10.78 -0.95 7.57
C LEU A 388 -9.92 -0.42 8.72
N ARG A 389 -10.53 0.23 9.70
CA ARG A 389 -9.84 0.75 10.90
C ARG A 389 -10.39 0.11 12.16
N PHE A 390 -9.48 -0.36 13.01
CA PHE A 390 -9.80 -0.99 14.28
C PHE A 390 -8.92 -0.44 15.41
N SER A 391 -9.53 -0.15 16.55
CA SER A 391 -8.80 0.05 17.79
C SER A 391 -8.29 -1.27 18.34
N LEU A 392 -7.04 -1.29 18.80
CA LEU A 392 -6.42 -2.44 19.47
C LEU A 392 -6.37 -2.28 20.99
N SER A 393 -6.75 -1.11 21.51
CA SER A 393 -6.92 -0.85 22.94
C SER A 393 -8.27 -0.18 23.21
N ARG A 394 -8.90 -0.49 24.35
CA ARG A 394 -10.06 0.23 24.86
C ARG A 394 -9.65 1.11 26.03
N GLN A 395 -10.19 2.33 26.09
CA GLN A 395 -10.03 3.17 27.26
C GLN A 395 -10.71 2.52 28.47
N VAL A 396 -9.96 2.59 29.56
CA VAL A 396 -10.30 2.40 30.97
C VAL A 396 -11.70 2.91 31.30
N ASP A 397 -12.40 2.20 32.21
CA ASP A 397 -13.69 2.65 32.78
C ASP A 397 -13.60 4.13 33.19
N PRO A 398 -14.39 5.03 32.59
CA PRO A 398 -14.37 6.46 32.95
C PRO A 398 -14.71 6.72 34.43
N ALA A 399 -15.38 5.77 35.09
CA ALA A 399 -15.73 5.84 36.51
C ALA A 399 -14.60 5.35 37.45
N ASP A 400 -13.58 4.68 36.92
CA ASP A 400 -12.41 4.21 37.66
C ASP A 400 -11.11 4.65 36.94
N PRO A 401 -10.56 5.83 37.28
CA PRO A 401 -9.31 6.31 36.69
C PRO A 401 -8.08 5.41 36.92
N SER A 402 -8.18 4.41 37.80
CA SER A 402 -7.10 3.44 38.09
C SER A 402 -7.17 2.15 37.26
N SER A 403 -8.26 1.97 36.50
CA SER A 403 -8.40 0.87 35.55
C SER A 403 -7.23 0.85 34.56
N LEU A 404 -6.87 -0.33 34.07
CA LEU A 404 -5.81 -0.51 33.08
C LEU A 404 -6.40 -0.54 31.67
N LEU A 405 -5.61 -0.07 30.69
CA LEU A 405 -5.96 -0.22 29.27
C LEU A 405 -6.10 -1.70 28.92
N GLU A 406 -7.20 -2.04 28.25
CA GLU A 406 -7.45 -3.40 27.79
C GLU A 406 -7.07 -3.55 26.33
N ASN A 407 -6.12 -4.45 26.06
CA ASN A 407 -5.75 -4.87 24.72
C ASN A 407 -6.84 -5.78 24.15
N ILE A 408 -7.27 -5.53 22.91
CA ILE A 408 -8.38 -6.24 22.25
C ILE A 408 -7.99 -6.73 20.85
N VAL A 409 -8.76 -7.68 20.32
CA VAL A 409 -8.53 -8.26 18.97
C VAL A 409 -9.81 -8.28 18.11
N PRO A 410 -9.85 -7.54 16.99
CA PRO A 410 -10.91 -7.62 15.97
C PRO A 410 -10.65 -8.72 14.92
N PRO A 411 -11.62 -9.18 14.10
CA PRO A 411 -13.09 -9.12 14.22
C PRO A 411 -13.67 -10.52 14.60
N PHE A 412 -13.23 -11.09 15.72
CA PHE A 412 -13.67 -12.41 16.23
C PHE A 412 -15.18 -12.61 16.38
N THR A 413 -15.95 -11.52 16.38
CA THR A 413 -17.39 -11.50 16.58
C THR A 413 -18.19 -11.90 15.35
N THR A 414 -17.59 -11.83 14.16
CA THR A 414 -18.29 -12.03 12.88
C THR A 414 -18.40 -13.52 12.48
N LYS A 415 -17.53 -14.37 13.02
CA LYS A 415 -17.42 -15.81 12.72
C LYS A 415 -16.88 -16.56 13.92
N ARG A 416 -17.35 -17.79 14.16
CA ARG A 416 -16.75 -18.68 15.18
C ARG A 416 -15.36 -19.15 14.75
N MET A 417 -14.37 -18.28 14.90
CA MET A 417 -12.96 -18.62 14.70
C MET A 417 -12.40 -19.21 16.01
N PRO A 418 -11.88 -20.45 16.00
CA PRO A 418 -11.20 -20.99 17.16
C PRO A 418 -9.89 -20.21 17.37
N PHE A 419 -9.79 -19.41 18.43
CA PHE A 419 -8.59 -18.60 18.70
C PHE A 419 -7.32 -19.45 18.80
N GLY A 420 -7.44 -20.67 19.35
CA GLY A 420 -6.36 -21.64 19.41
C GLY A 420 -5.74 -21.94 18.03
N VAL A 421 -6.56 -21.97 16.98
CA VAL A 421 -6.06 -22.19 15.61
C VAL A 421 -5.28 -20.97 15.13
N THR A 422 -5.84 -19.78 15.28
CA THR A 422 -5.24 -18.54 14.77
C THR A 422 -3.94 -18.18 15.49
N ARG A 423 -3.85 -18.38 16.82
CA ARG A 423 -2.62 -18.08 17.58
C ARG A 423 -1.48 -19.06 17.30
N GLU A 424 -1.79 -20.33 17.02
CA GLU A 424 -0.76 -21.32 16.63
C GLU A 424 -0.26 -21.07 15.21
N GLU A 425 -1.16 -20.73 14.29
CA GLU A 425 -0.80 -20.25 12.94
C GLU A 425 0.07 -19.00 13.01
N PHE A 426 -0.33 -18.00 13.79
CA PHE A 426 0.47 -16.78 14.00
C PHE A 426 1.87 -17.10 14.53
N ALA A 427 1.97 -17.96 15.55
CA ALA A 427 3.26 -18.34 16.12
C ALA A 427 4.14 -19.10 15.11
N TRP A 428 3.55 -20.02 14.34
CA TRP A 428 4.23 -20.71 13.23
C TRP A 428 4.74 -19.72 12.18
N MET A 429 3.93 -18.72 11.82
CA MET A 429 4.36 -17.65 10.92
C MET A 429 5.51 -16.83 11.50
N MET A 430 5.42 -16.45 12.78
CA MET A 430 6.46 -15.68 13.46
C MET A 430 7.77 -16.44 13.54
N ARG A 431 7.76 -17.77 13.67
CA ARG A 431 8.99 -18.58 13.67
C ARG A 431 9.57 -18.82 12.27
N GLY A 432 8.88 -18.40 11.21
CA GLY A 432 9.33 -18.62 9.84
C GLY A 432 9.28 -20.08 9.41
N GLU A 433 8.48 -20.90 10.08
CA GLU A 433 8.34 -22.32 9.75
C GLU A 433 7.68 -22.50 8.38
N THR A 434 8.01 -23.61 7.70
CA THR A 434 7.50 -23.94 6.36
C THR A 434 6.79 -25.30 6.29
N ASP A 435 6.92 -26.13 7.33
CA ASP A 435 6.24 -27.42 7.42
C ASP A 435 4.80 -27.26 7.94
N ALA A 436 3.82 -27.51 7.07
CA ALA A 436 2.40 -27.46 7.41
C ALA A 436 1.96 -28.60 8.34
N LYS A 437 2.68 -29.73 8.43
CA LYS A 437 2.35 -30.81 9.37
C LYS A 437 2.49 -30.39 10.82
N ALA A 438 3.41 -29.48 11.12
CA ALA A 438 3.58 -28.93 12.47
C ALA A 438 2.28 -28.25 12.96
N LEU A 439 1.48 -27.71 12.05
CA LEU A 439 0.17 -27.13 12.34
C LEU A 439 -0.93 -28.19 12.48
N GLU A 440 -0.90 -29.26 11.68
CA GLU A 440 -1.89 -30.33 11.77
C GLU A 440 -1.88 -31.02 13.15
N VAL A 441 -0.68 -31.28 13.70
CA VAL A 441 -0.52 -31.88 15.05
C VAL A 441 -1.20 -31.02 16.13
N LYS A 442 -1.32 -29.71 15.88
CA LYS A 442 -1.98 -28.74 16.76
C LYS A 442 -3.46 -28.51 16.43
N GLY A 443 -4.03 -29.33 15.56
CA GLY A 443 -5.43 -29.24 15.12
C GLY A 443 -5.69 -28.14 14.07
N VAL A 444 -4.63 -27.58 13.48
CA VAL A 444 -4.70 -26.52 12.45
C VAL A 444 -4.47 -27.13 11.07
N LYS A 445 -5.53 -27.25 10.26
CA LYS A 445 -5.45 -27.87 8.92
C LYS A 445 -5.48 -26.88 7.75
N VAL A 446 -5.43 -25.58 8.04
CA VAL A 446 -5.71 -24.52 7.05
C VAL A 446 -4.71 -24.47 5.89
N TRP A 447 -3.47 -24.97 6.09
CA TRP A 447 -2.40 -24.94 5.10
C TRP A 447 -2.21 -26.25 4.32
N MET A 448 -2.91 -27.33 4.69
CA MET A 448 -2.68 -28.66 4.12
C MET A 448 -3.10 -28.77 2.65
N GLU A 449 -4.11 -28.02 2.23
CA GLU A 449 -4.52 -27.96 0.82
C GLU A 449 -3.41 -27.31 -0.03
N ASN A 450 -2.80 -26.24 0.47
CA ASN A 450 -1.71 -25.51 -0.19
C ASN A 450 -0.36 -26.25 -0.14
N SER A 451 -0.27 -27.36 0.58
CA SER A 451 0.91 -28.23 0.69
C SER A 451 0.72 -29.59 0.02
N SER A 452 -0.47 -29.83 -0.53
CA SER A 452 -0.83 -31.06 -1.21
C SER A 452 -0.03 -31.23 -2.51
N ARG A 453 0.17 -32.48 -2.93
CA ARG A 453 0.90 -32.76 -4.18
C ARG A 453 0.21 -32.18 -5.40
N ASP A 454 -1.11 -32.31 -5.46
CA ASP A 454 -1.91 -31.75 -6.55
C ASP A 454 -1.77 -30.23 -6.65
N TYR A 455 -1.80 -29.54 -5.50
CA TYR A 455 -1.60 -28.09 -5.46
C TYR A 455 -0.20 -27.70 -5.93
N LEU A 456 0.85 -28.29 -5.35
CA LEU A 456 2.24 -27.97 -5.68
C LEU A 456 2.55 -28.23 -7.16
N ASP A 457 2.07 -29.36 -7.71
CA ASP A 457 2.21 -29.70 -9.12
C ASP A 457 1.47 -28.71 -10.03
N SER A 458 0.27 -28.27 -9.65
CA SER A 458 -0.51 -27.25 -10.39
C SER A 458 0.21 -25.91 -10.47
N ARG A 459 1.14 -25.64 -9.55
CA ARG A 459 1.94 -24.42 -9.46
C ARG A 459 3.37 -24.57 -10.01
N GLY A 460 3.72 -25.75 -10.54
CA GLY A 460 5.08 -26.03 -11.03
C GLY A 460 6.11 -26.23 -9.91
N LEU A 461 5.67 -26.37 -8.65
CA LEU A 461 6.52 -26.48 -7.46
C LEU A 461 6.91 -27.94 -7.16
N LYS A 462 7.25 -28.71 -8.20
CA LYS A 462 7.57 -30.15 -8.08
C LYS A 462 8.79 -30.43 -7.21
N HIS A 463 9.67 -29.43 -7.07
CA HIS A 463 10.88 -29.49 -6.26
C HIS A 463 10.60 -29.45 -4.75
N LEU A 464 9.40 -29.01 -4.32
CA LEU A 464 9.02 -29.00 -2.92
C LEU A 464 8.49 -30.37 -2.50
N GLU A 465 8.88 -30.80 -1.31
CA GLU A 465 8.29 -31.97 -0.65
C GLU A 465 6.83 -31.70 -0.29
N MET A 466 6.03 -32.77 -0.13
CA MET A 466 4.67 -32.63 0.38
C MET A 466 4.74 -32.06 1.80
N ASP A 467 3.74 -31.27 2.18
CA ASP A 467 3.67 -30.57 3.48
C ASP A 467 4.58 -29.35 3.61
N ASN A 468 5.54 -29.15 2.71
CA ASN A 468 6.32 -27.93 2.63
C ASN A 468 5.57 -26.85 1.83
N ILE A 469 5.33 -25.69 2.45
CA ILE A 469 4.60 -24.56 1.86
C ILE A 469 5.49 -23.38 1.48
N ASP A 470 6.81 -23.56 1.43
CA ASP A 470 7.81 -22.55 1.07
C ASP A 470 7.56 -21.89 -0.31
N PRO A 471 7.68 -20.56 -0.45
CA PRO A 471 7.87 -19.57 0.62
C PRO A 471 6.54 -19.15 1.18
N ALA A 472 6.06 -19.86 2.20
CA ALA A 472 4.89 -19.47 2.95
C ALA A 472 5.10 -18.11 3.62
N TYR A 473 3.99 -17.47 3.95
CA TYR A 473 3.95 -16.11 4.50
C TYR A 473 4.94 -15.89 5.66
N GLY A 474 5.01 -16.82 6.61
CA GLY A 474 5.91 -16.72 7.77
C GLY A 474 7.39 -16.71 7.40
N PHE A 475 7.82 -17.62 6.52
CA PHE A 475 9.19 -17.68 6.05
C PHE A 475 9.62 -16.35 5.43
N GLN A 476 8.76 -15.74 4.61
CA GLN A 476 9.07 -14.47 3.96
C GLN A 476 9.11 -13.28 4.92
N TRP A 477 8.37 -13.32 6.02
CA TRP A 477 8.51 -12.30 7.07
C TRP A 477 9.92 -12.32 7.69
N ARG A 478 10.56 -13.49 7.75
CA ARG A 478 11.89 -13.68 8.36
C ARG A 478 13.05 -13.61 7.39
N HIS A 479 12.86 -14.13 6.19
CA HIS A 479 13.91 -14.38 5.22
C HIS A 479 13.68 -13.58 3.93
N ALA A 480 13.11 -12.38 4.06
CA ALA A 480 12.90 -11.48 2.93
C ALA A 480 14.23 -11.21 2.20
N GLY A 481 14.32 -11.61 0.93
CA GLY A 481 15.53 -11.47 0.12
C GLY A 481 16.53 -12.62 0.25
N ALA A 482 16.18 -13.74 0.90
CA ALA A 482 16.97 -14.96 0.81
C ALA A 482 17.03 -15.47 -0.64
N ASP A 483 18.20 -15.95 -1.05
CA ASP A 483 18.44 -16.49 -2.39
C ASP A 483 17.67 -17.81 -2.55
N TYR A 484 16.59 -17.77 -3.34
CA TYR A 484 15.72 -18.92 -3.55
C TYR A 484 15.98 -19.51 -4.93
N SER A 485 16.90 -20.48 -5.01
CA SER A 485 17.34 -21.11 -6.24
C SER A 485 16.30 -22.03 -6.92
N GLY A 486 15.04 -22.02 -6.47
CA GLY A 486 13.98 -22.94 -6.90
C GLY A 486 12.89 -22.34 -7.81
N TYR A 487 12.91 -21.03 -8.10
CA TYR A 487 11.89 -20.43 -8.97
C TYR A 487 12.10 -20.79 -10.45
N VAL A 488 11.33 -21.75 -10.94
CA VAL A 488 10.99 -21.83 -12.35
C VAL A 488 9.86 -20.80 -12.59
N ASP A 489 10.06 -19.88 -13.53
CA ASP A 489 9.17 -18.77 -13.94
C ASP A 489 9.21 -17.44 -13.14
N GLY A 490 10.24 -17.21 -12.32
CA GLY A 490 10.67 -15.85 -11.94
C GLY A 490 9.59 -14.96 -11.30
N ILE A 491 8.64 -15.52 -10.54
CA ILE A 491 7.71 -14.70 -9.78
C ILE A 491 8.43 -14.29 -8.50
N ALA A 492 9.15 -13.16 -8.54
CA ALA A 492 9.73 -12.53 -7.36
C ALA A 492 8.67 -11.97 -6.39
N VAL A 493 7.40 -12.33 -6.56
CA VAL A 493 6.29 -11.85 -5.73
C VAL A 493 5.82 -12.98 -4.81
N PRO A 494 6.00 -12.84 -3.48
CA PRO A 494 5.35 -13.63 -2.44
C PRO A 494 3.95 -14.21 -2.75
N PRO A 495 3.56 -15.36 -2.14
CA PRO A 495 2.14 -15.53 -1.79
C PRO A 495 1.64 -14.26 -1.08
N CYS A 496 0.42 -13.84 -1.40
CA CYS A 496 -0.16 -12.49 -1.21
C CYS A 496 0.73 -11.47 -0.45
N PRO A 497 1.44 -10.54 -1.11
CA PRO A 497 2.29 -9.60 -0.37
C PRO A 497 1.44 -8.83 0.66
N ILE A 498 1.80 -9.04 1.93
CA ILE A 498 1.28 -8.32 3.09
C ILE A 498 2.41 -7.41 3.57
N LEU A 499 2.22 -6.10 3.43
CA LEU A 499 3.13 -5.12 3.98
C LEU A 499 2.59 -4.68 5.35
N HIS A 500 3.44 -4.72 6.37
CA HIS A 500 3.18 -4.08 7.66
C HIS A 500 4.07 -2.85 7.79
N GLN A 501 3.47 -1.68 7.99
CA GLN A 501 4.17 -0.45 8.37
C GLN A 501 3.74 -0.07 9.78
N PHE A 502 4.69 -0.01 10.71
CA PHE A 502 4.44 0.42 12.08
C PHE A 502 4.72 1.91 12.25
N TYR A 503 3.96 2.54 13.13
CA TYR A 503 4.07 3.95 13.45
C TYR A 503 3.94 4.16 14.94
N LEU A 504 4.98 4.74 15.55
CA LEU A 504 5.01 5.06 16.97
C LEU A 504 4.62 6.52 17.16
N HIS A 505 3.53 6.74 17.90
CA HIS A 505 3.06 8.03 18.36
C HIS A 505 3.70 8.37 19.71
N GLU A 506 4.28 9.56 19.81
CA GLU A 506 4.81 10.03 21.09
C GLU A 506 3.66 10.39 22.05
N PRO A 507 3.83 10.18 23.37
CA PRO A 507 2.82 10.57 24.34
C PRO A 507 2.56 12.08 24.30
N THR A 508 1.29 12.48 24.37
CA THR A 508 0.95 13.87 24.68
C THR A 508 1.45 14.20 26.09
N LEU A 509 2.11 15.35 26.24
CA LEU A 509 2.97 15.75 27.36
C LEU A 509 2.30 15.88 28.76
N SER A 510 1.11 15.32 28.97
CA SER A 510 0.30 15.55 30.17
C SER A 510 0.38 14.45 31.24
N LEU A 511 1.09 13.33 31.03
CA LEU A 511 1.24 12.28 32.04
C LEU A 511 2.67 11.71 32.08
N PRO A 512 3.39 11.79 33.23
CA PRO A 512 4.76 11.30 33.39
C PRO A 512 4.97 9.79 33.12
N GLU A 513 3.88 9.01 33.10
CA GLU A 513 3.89 7.55 32.92
C GLU A 513 3.24 7.10 31.60
N ALA A 514 2.88 8.03 30.70
CA ALA A 514 2.24 7.66 29.45
C ALA A 514 3.23 6.97 28.50
N LYS A 515 2.95 5.71 28.16
CA LYS A 515 3.71 4.95 27.16
C LYS A 515 3.42 5.45 25.74
N PRO A 516 4.40 5.39 24.82
CA PRO A 516 4.16 5.61 23.39
C PRO A 516 3.06 4.69 22.86
N ARG A 517 2.38 5.11 21.79
CA ARG A 517 1.30 4.32 21.17
C ARG A 517 1.75 3.78 19.81
N LEU A 518 1.56 2.49 19.56
CA LEU A 518 1.98 1.82 18.33
C LEU A 518 0.77 1.54 17.44
N SER A 519 0.72 2.21 16.29
CA SER A 519 -0.23 1.92 15.22
C SER A 519 0.43 1.07 14.13
N CYS A 520 -0.38 0.28 13.42
CA CYS A 520 0.05 -0.53 12.29
C CYS A 520 -0.84 -0.28 11.08
N VAL A 521 -0.22 -0.08 9.93
CA VAL A 521 -0.86 -0.17 8.62
C VAL A 521 -0.52 -1.49 7.98
N VAL A 522 -1.54 -2.17 7.52
CA VAL A 522 -1.40 -3.35 6.68
C VAL A 522 -1.88 -3.02 5.28
N TYR A 523 -1.08 -3.37 4.28
CA TYR A 523 -1.57 -3.50 2.92
C TYR A 523 -1.56 -4.97 2.53
N GLN A 524 -2.72 -5.48 2.15
CA GLN A 524 -2.88 -6.82 1.58
C GLN A 524 -3.32 -6.69 0.12
N ARG A 525 -2.52 -7.26 -0.80
CA ARG A 525 -2.83 -7.24 -2.24
C ARG A 525 -4.24 -7.76 -2.56
N SER A 526 -4.60 -8.91 -2.01
CA SER A 526 -5.91 -9.52 -2.26
C SER A 526 -6.37 -10.30 -1.04
N ALA A 527 -7.64 -10.11 -0.66
CA ALA A 527 -8.21 -10.70 0.54
C ALA A 527 -9.54 -11.39 0.21
N ASP A 528 -9.66 -12.67 0.58
CA ASP A 528 -10.96 -13.35 0.63
C ASP A 528 -11.68 -12.80 1.85
N ILE A 529 -12.73 -12.03 1.61
CA ILE A 529 -13.44 -11.36 2.70
C ILE A 529 -14.14 -12.35 3.65
N CYS A 530 -14.44 -13.58 3.22
CA CYS A 530 -15.17 -14.58 4.02
C CYS A 530 -14.26 -15.42 4.92
N LEU A 531 -13.14 -15.87 4.34
CA LEU A 531 -12.23 -16.79 5.01
C LEU A 531 -10.94 -16.11 5.42
N GLY A 532 -10.18 -15.55 4.48
CA GLY A 532 -8.82 -15.04 4.73
C GLY A 532 -8.77 -13.79 5.60
N LEU A 533 -9.53 -12.76 5.23
CA LEU A 533 -9.46 -11.44 5.86
C LEU A 533 -9.66 -11.47 7.39
N PRO A 534 -10.65 -12.21 7.95
CA PRO A 534 -10.76 -12.33 9.40
C PRO A 534 -9.53 -12.91 10.09
N PHE A 535 -8.85 -13.91 9.50
CA PHE A 535 -7.62 -14.48 10.06
C PHE A 535 -6.46 -13.49 9.95
N ASP A 536 -6.31 -12.84 8.79
CA ASP A 536 -5.23 -11.88 8.55
C ASP A 536 -5.34 -10.65 9.48
N LEU A 537 -6.56 -10.16 9.74
CA LEU A 537 -6.80 -9.08 10.70
C LEU A 537 -6.37 -9.45 12.11
N VAL A 538 -6.64 -10.68 12.54
CA VAL A 538 -6.21 -11.17 13.85
C VAL A 538 -4.70 -11.30 13.90
N ASN A 539 -4.08 -11.89 12.88
CA ASN A 539 -2.63 -12.04 12.81
C ASN A 539 -1.92 -10.67 12.85
N ALA A 540 -2.44 -9.68 12.13
CA ALA A 540 -1.93 -8.31 12.17
C ALA A 540 -2.13 -7.64 13.54
N ALA A 541 -3.26 -7.88 14.20
CA ALA A 541 -3.50 -7.39 15.55
C ALA A 541 -2.55 -8.04 16.57
N LEU A 542 -2.36 -9.36 16.52
CA LEU A 542 -1.41 -10.08 17.39
C LEU A 542 0.03 -9.62 17.14
N LEU A 543 0.43 -9.40 15.88
CA LEU A 543 1.72 -8.82 15.55
C LEU A 543 1.88 -7.43 16.15
N THR A 544 0.86 -6.58 16.04
CA THR A 544 0.90 -5.22 16.59
C THR A 544 1.01 -5.23 18.12
N HIS A 545 0.27 -6.12 18.79
CA HIS A 545 0.39 -6.33 20.24
C HIS A 545 1.78 -6.82 20.64
N LEU A 546 2.34 -7.78 19.90
CA LEU A 546 3.67 -8.31 20.16
C LEU A 546 4.75 -7.24 19.97
N VAL A 547 4.72 -6.51 18.85
CA VAL A 547 5.66 -5.41 18.62
C VAL A 547 5.51 -4.34 19.69
N ALA A 548 4.28 -3.98 20.06
CA ALA A 548 4.03 -2.98 21.10
C ALA A 548 4.62 -3.40 22.45
N HIS A 549 4.46 -4.66 22.82
CA HIS A 549 5.04 -5.26 24.02
C HIS A 549 6.58 -5.22 23.99
N MET A 550 7.18 -5.59 22.86
CA MET A 550 8.64 -5.59 22.68
C MET A 550 9.24 -4.18 22.67
N THR A 551 8.48 -3.17 22.27
CA THR A 551 8.93 -1.76 22.23
C THR A 551 8.48 -0.94 23.45
N ASP A 552 7.97 -1.58 24.50
CA ASP A 552 7.43 -0.93 25.70
C ASP A 552 6.42 0.19 25.39
N SER A 553 5.47 -0.14 24.52
CA SER A 553 4.44 0.77 24.01
C SER A 553 3.06 0.11 24.08
N VAL A 554 2.01 0.89 23.79
CA VAL A 554 0.62 0.40 23.80
C VAL A 554 0.12 0.27 22.37
N ALA A 555 -0.42 -0.90 22.01
CA ALA A 555 -1.06 -1.08 20.71
C ALA A 555 -2.28 -0.16 20.56
N ASP A 556 -2.35 0.56 19.44
CA ASP A 556 -3.29 1.65 19.24
C ASP A 556 -4.29 1.37 18.12
N GLN A 557 -3.91 1.62 16.88
CA GLN A 557 -4.79 1.45 15.73
C GLN A 557 -4.20 0.44 14.74
N LEU A 558 -5.06 -0.41 14.21
CA LEU A 558 -4.81 -1.23 13.02
C LEU A 558 -5.60 -0.64 11.85
N THR A 559 -4.90 -0.19 10.82
CA THR A 559 -5.49 0.25 9.55
C THR A 559 -5.17 -0.74 8.46
N TYR A 560 -6.19 -1.32 7.83
CA TYR A 560 -6.07 -2.42 6.90
C TYR A 560 -6.55 -2.01 5.51
N PHE A 561 -5.63 -1.94 4.55
CA PHE A 561 -5.89 -1.67 3.14
C PHE A 561 -5.89 -2.97 2.35
N ILE A 562 -6.86 -3.09 1.46
CA ILE A 562 -7.01 -4.24 0.58
C ILE A 562 -6.94 -3.73 -0.86
N GLY A 563 -6.10 -4.34 -1.69
CA GLY A 563 -6.12 -4.06 -3.13
C GLY A 563 -7.38 -4.63 -3.77
N ASP A 564 -7.40 -5.96 -3.93
CA ASP A 564 -8.50 -6.75 -4.51
C ASP A 564 -9.27 -7.49 -3.40
N ALA A 565 -10.49 -7.04 -3.10
CA ALA A 565 -11.39 -7.73 -2.17
C ALA A 565 -12.32 -8.67 -2.97
N HIS A 566 -12.41 -9.94 -2.57
CA HIS A 566 -13.19 -10.93 -3.31
C HIS A 566 -13.91 -11.93 -2.42
N VAL A 567 -14.98 -12.51 -2.96
CA VAL A 567 -15.72 -13.64 -2.40
C VAL A 567 -15.94 -14.70 -3.47
N TYR A 568 -15.71 -15.97 -3.12
CA TYR A 568 -16.02 -17.08 -4.01
C TYR A 568 -17.53 -17.30 -4.13
N LEU A 569 -18.01 -17.70 -5.32
CA LEU A 569 -19.45 -17.76 -5.60
C LEU A 569 -20.21 -18.72 -4.68
N ASP A 570 -19.61 -19.84 -4.33
CA ASP A 570 -20.16 -20.85 -3.41
C ASP A 570 -20.12 -20.42 -1.93
N HIS A 571 -19.44 -19.32 -1.61
CA HIS A 571 -19.44 -18.69 -0.28
C HIS A 571 -20.45 -17.56 -0.14
N GLU A 572 -21.03 -17.08 -1.26
CA GLU A 572 -21.94 -15.94 -1.27
C GLU A 572 -23.15 -16.13 -0.33
N ALA A 573 -23.76 -17.32 -0.34
CA ALA A 573 -24.91 -17.64 0.51
C ALA A 573 -24.57 -17.55 2.01
N ALA A 574 -23.44 -18.13 2.43
CA ALA A 574 -22.98 -18.07 3.82
C ALA A 574 -22.63 -16.64 4.25
N LEU A 575 -22.06 -15.84 3.35
CA LEU A 575 -21.76 -14.43 3.61
C LEU A 575 -23.04 -13.58 3.74
N ARG A 576 -24.07 -13.83 2.92
CA ARG A 576 -25.37 -13.17 3.05
C ARG A 576 -26.04 -13.52 4.38
N GLU A 577 -25.92 -14.76 4.85
CA GLU A 577 -26.37 -15.15 6.19
C GLU A 577 -25.61 -14.36 7.28
N GLN A 578 -24.29 -14.22 7.14
CA GLN A 578 -23.47 -13.42 8.05
C GLN A 578 -23.91 -11.95 8.11
N LEU A 579 -24.20 -11.34 6.96
CA LEU A 579 -24.68 -9.96 6.85
C LEU A 579 -26.05 -9.72 7.52
N ALA A 580 -26.88 -10.75 7.63
CA ALA A 580 -28.21 -10.66 8.24
C ALA A 580 -28.18 -10.82 9.78
N ARG A 581 -27.04 -11.19 10.38
CA ARG A 581 -26.94 -11.45 11.82
C ARG A 581 -26.82 -10.15 12.64
N PRO A 582 -27.35 -10.11 13.87
CA PRO A 582 -27.06 -9.04 14.81
C PRO A 582 -25.56 -8.97 15.14
N LEU A 583 -25.02 -7.75 15.23
CA LEU A 583 -23.63 -7.52 15.62
C LEU A 583 -23.40 -7.94 17.08
N ILE A 584 -22.26 -8.57 17.36
CA ILE A 584 -21.81 -8.83 18.73
C ILE A 584 -20.82 -7.73 19.10
N HIS A 585 -21.14 -6.91 20.10
CA HIS A 585 -20.45 -5.65 20.31
C HIS A 585 -19.14 -5.73 21.10
N ASN A 586 -18.73 -6.88 21.63
CA ASN A 586 -17.53 -6.98 22.46
C ASN A 586 -16.43 -7.80 21.79
N PHE A 587 -15.38 -7.11 21.33
CA PHE A 587 -14.14 -7.75 20.93
C PHE A 587 -13.45 -8.33 22.17
N PRO A 588 -12.87 -9.54 22.07
CA PRO A 588 -12.20 -10.17 23.19
C PRO A 588 -10.94 -9.42 23.59
N THR A 589 -10.59 -9.50 24.88
CA THR A 589 -9.29 -9.02 25.37
C THR A 589 -8.18 -10.02 25.07
N VAL A 590 -6.97 -9.53 24.87
CA VAL A 590 -5.76 -10.34 24.67
C VAL A 590 -4.65 -9.88 25.61
N LYS A 591 -3.87 -10.81 26.15
CA LYS A 591 -2.70 -10.50 26.99
C LYS A 591 -1.50 -11.34 26.57
N MET A 592 -0.31 -10.73 26.68
CA MET A 592 0.96 -11.42 26.58
C MET A 592 1.21 -12.20 27.89
N ALA A 593 1.41 -13.50 27.79
CA ALA A 593 1.65 -14.37 28.95
C ALA A 593 3.07 -14.25 29.50
N ARG A 594 4.06 -14.07 28.61
CA ARG A 594 5.47 -13.91 28.97
C ARG A 594 5.87 -12.44 29.07
N SER A 595 6.83 -12.17 29.95
CA SER A 595 7.48 -10.86 30.02
C SER A 595 8.31 -10.59 28.76
N ARG A 596 8.62 -9.32 28.51
CA ARG A 596 9.47 -8.93 27.39
C ARG A 596 10.87 -9.53 27.54
N GLU A 597 11.40 -9.50 28.75
CA GLU A 597 12.73 -10.00 29.10
C GLU A 597 12.85 -11.51 28.86
N ASP A 598 11.80 -12.28 29.16
CA ASP A 598 11.77 -13.72 28.88
C ASP A 598 11.75 -13.98 27.37
N ILE A 599 10.96 -13.24 26.60
CA ILE A 599 10.90 -13.36 25.14
C ILE A 599 12.28 -13.03 24.54
N GLU A 600 12.90 -11.93 24.93
CA GLU A 600 14.22 -11.54 24.44
C GLU A 600 15.29 -12.59 24.78
N ARG A 601 15.30 -13.12 26.01
CA ARG A 601 16.26 -14.13 26.47
C ARG A 601 16.16 -15.43 25.66
N ASP A 602 14.95 -15.83 25.27
CA ASP A 602 14.70 -17.13 24.63
C ASP A 602 14.88 -17.09 23.09
N GLY A 603 15.36 -15.97 22.52
CA GLY A 603 15.54 -15.80 21.07
C GLY A 603 14.53 -14.86 20.40
N ALA A 604 13.93 -13.96 21.19
CA ALA A 604 12.94 -12.98 20.74
C ALA A 604 11.78 -13.64 19.98
N PHE A 605 11.56 -13.19 18.74
CA PHE A 605 10.48 -13.66 17.88
C PHE A 605 10.57 -15.16 17.54
N ASP A 606 11.76 -15.77 17.62
CA ASP A 606 11.99 -17.19 17.26
C ASP A 606 11.39 -18.14 18.31
N SER A 607 11.17 -17.63 19.52
CA SER A 607 10.64 -18.39 20.65
C SER A 607 9.14 -18.32 20.80
N ILE A 608 8.45 -17.55 19.94
CA ILE A 608 7.02 -17.26 20.10
C ILE A 608 6.19 -18.53 19.88
N VAL A 609 5.30 -18.84 20.82
CA VAL A 609 4.34 -19.95 20.76
C VAL A 609 2.92 -19.44 20.96
N GLY A 610 1.90 -20.21 20.55
CA GLY A 610 0.51 -19.75 20.62
C GLY A 610 0.04 -19.45 22.06
N ASP A 611 0.57 -20.15 23.06
CA ASP A 611 0.26 -19.92 24.48
C ASP A 611 0.84 -18.61 25.04
N ASP A 612 1.69 -17.90 24.29
CA ASP A 612 2.10 -16.54 24.63
C ASP A 612 0.95 -15.54 24.55
N PHE A 613 -0.12 -15.89 23.83
CA PHE A 613 -1.32 -15.07 23.68
C PHE A 613 -2.49 -15.70 24.44
N GLN A 614 -2.90 -15.02 25.51
CA GLN A 614 -4.06 -15.41 26.32
C GLN A 614 -5.28 -14.57 25.95
N LEU A 615 -6.40 -15.25 25.66
CA LEU A 615 -7.67 -14.61 25.32
C LEU A 615 -8.56 -14.53 26.56
N GLY A 616 -9.19 -13.38 26.77
CA GLY A 616 -10.25 -13.21 27.76
C GLY A 616 -11.58 -13.83 27.33
N GLU A 617 -12.62 -13.60 28.14
CA GLU A 617 -13.97 -14.08 27.83
C GLU A 617 -14.49 -13.49 26.51
N TYR A 618 -15.07 -14.35 25.67
CA TYR A 618 -15.61 -13.93 24.38
C TYR A 618 -16.86 -14.73 24.00
N ARG A 619 -17.79 -14.06 23.33
CA ARG A 619 -18.99 -14.68 22.79
C ARG A 619 -18.83 -14.87 21.29
N ALA A 620 -18.60 -16.11 20.87
CA ALA A 620 -18.52 -16.43 19.45
C ALA A 620 -19.90 -16.36 18.78
N ALA A 621 -19.94 -15.93 17.52
CA ALA A 621 -21.11 -16.14 16.66
C ALA A 621 -21.35 -17.64 16.38
N PRO A 622 -22.53 -18.05 15.89
CA PRO A 622 -22.74 -19.41 15.40
C PRO A 622 -21.80 -19.78 14.25
N LYS A 623 -21.43 -21.06 14.16
CA LYS A 623 -20.54 -21.56 13.09
C LYS A 623 -21.22 -21.39 11.73
N LEU A 624 -20.53 -20.75 10.79
CA LEU A 624 -20.89 -20.74 9.37
C LEU A 624 -20.14 -21.88 8.67
N SER A 625 -20.82 -22.60 7.79
CA SER A 625 -20.21 -23.65 6.97
C SER A 625 -19.83 -23.06 5.62
N PHE A 626 -18.54 -23.07 5.32
CA PHE A 626 -18.01 -22.71 4.00
C PHE A 626 -17.52 -23.99 3.33
N LYS A 627 -17.67 -24.09 2.01
CA LYS A 627 -17.10 -25.21 1.27
C LYS A 627 -15.58 -25.00 1.09
N PRO A 628 -14.76 -26.05 1.20
CA PRO A 628 -13.35 -25.95 0.83
C PRO A 628 -13.20 -25.59 -0.64
N HIS A 629 -12.19 -24.79 -0.97
CA HIS A 629 -11.82 -24.49 -2.36
C HIS A 629 -10.72 -25.44 -2.77
N LEU A 630 -10.97 -26.25 -3.81
CA LEU A 630 -9.98 -27.14 -4.42
C LEU A 630 -8.75 -26.39 -4.93
#